data_AF-A0A352PQJ9-F1
#
_entry.id   AF-A0A352PQJ9-F1
#
_cell.length_a   1.000
_cell.length_b   1.000
_cell.length_c   1.000
_cell.angle_alpha   90.00
_cell.angle_beta   90.00
_cell.angle_gamma   90.00
#
_symmetry.space_group_name_H-M   'P 1'
#
loop_
_entity.id
_entity.type
_entity.pdbx_description
1 polymer ?
#
loop_
_entity_poly.entity_id
_entity_poly.type
_entity_poly.pdbx_seq_one_letter_code
_entity_poly.pdbx_strand_id
1 'polypeptide(L)'
;NAHNLANIRCSIDESVVNLDGIFAVAGQSGIPVVGAVAVAFGCPFQGDVAFEEVVAVASAFTSRGARGIVLADTTGMATPTRIETTVQR
;
A
#
# COMPACT_ATOMS: atom_id res chain seq x y z
N ASN A 1 -6.01 3.29 8.08
CA ASN A 1 -5.15 3.76 9.17
C ASN A 1 -5.16 5.29 9.20
N ALA A 2 -4.55 5.93 10.21
CA ALA A 2 -4.61 7.38 10.40
C ALA A 2 -4.02 8.18 9.21
N HIS A 3 -3.00 7.62 8.55
CA HIS A 3 -2.41 8.21 7.35
C HIS A 3 -3.41 8.28 6.18
N ASN A 4 -4.12 7.18 5.89
CA ASN A 4 -5.05 7.14 4.77
C ASN A 4 -6.24 8.10 4.95
N LEU A 5 -6.72 8.22 6.20
CA LEU A 5 -7.75 9.20 6.56
C LEU A 5 -7.24 10.64 6.41
N ALA A 6 -6.00 10.92 6.80
CA ALA A 6 -5.43 12.26 6.65
C ALA A 6 -5.18 12.63 5.17
N ASN A 7 -4.81 11.65 4.33
CA ASN A 7 -4.39 11.88 2.95
C ASN A 7 -5.55 11.83 1.94
N ILE A 8 -6.33 10.75 1.96
CA ILE A 8 -7.38 10.48 0.96
C ILE A 8 -8.79 10.65 1.58
N ARG A 9 -8.87 10.96 2.88
CA ARG A 9 -10.14 11.17 3.63
C ARG A 9 -11.09 9.97 3.58
N CYS A 10 -10.54 8.77 3.46
CA CYS A 10 -11.28 7.51 3.53
C CYS A 10 -10.49 6.44 4.27
N SER A 11 -11.21 5.45 4.78
CA SER A 11 -10.64 4.25 5.38
C SER A 11 -9.84 3.43 4.36
N ILE A 12 -9.05 2.47 4.84
CA ILE A 12 -8.32 1.56 3.94
C ILE A 12 -9.30 0.73 3.12
N ASP A 13 -10.38 0.25 3.73
CA ASP A 13 -11.39 -0.58 3.05
C ASP A 13 -12.09 0.19 1.93
N GLU A 14 -12.45 1.46 2.16
CA GLU A 14 -13.01 2.33 1.12
C GLU A 14 -12.01 2.60 -0.01
N SER A 15 -10.73 2.82 0.32
CA SER A 15 -9.67 2.93 -0.69
C SER A 15 -9.48 1.65 -1.51
N VAL A 16 -9.60 0.48 -0.86
CA VAL A 16 -9.49 -0.82 -1.51
C VAL A 16 -10.67 -1.07 -2.45
N VAL A 17 -11.89 -0.67 -2.08
CA VAL A 17 -13.06 -0.72 -2.99
C VAL A 17 -12.84 0.15 -4.23
N ASN A 18 -12.25 1.33 -4.06
CA ASN A 18 -11.93 2.21 -5.20
C ASN A 18 -10.90 1.60 -6.18
N LEU A 19 -10.10 0.62 -5.75
CA LEU A 19 -9.17 -0.08 -6.65
C LEU A 19 -9.93 -0.85 -7.74
N ASP A 20 -11.11 -1.42 -7.44
CA ASP A 20 -11.85 -2.24 -8.41
C ASP A 20 -12.16 -1.47 -9.70
N GLY A 21 -12.53 -0.19 -9.57
CA GLY A 21 -12.76 0.70 -10.72
C GLY A 21 -11.50 0.96 -11.53
N ILE A 22 -10.36 1.17 -10.86
CA ILE A 22 -9.07 1.40 -11.52
C ILE A 22 -8.65 0.17 -12.31
N PHE A 23 -8.72 -1.02 -11.70
CA PHE A 23 -8.36 -2.29 -12.36
C PHE A 23 -9.29 -2.62 -13.52
N ALA A 24 -10.59 -2.33 -13.40
CA ALA A 24 -11.54 -2.52 -14.50
C ALA A 24 -11.18 -1.66 -15.72
N VAL A 25 -10.91 -0.36 -15.53
CA VAL A 25 -10.55 0.56 -16.61
C VAL A 25 -9.19 0.20 -17.23
N ALA A 26 -8.19 -0.08 -16.39
CA ALA A 26 -6.86 -0.46 -16.83
C ALA A 26 -6.88 -1.78 -17.61
N GLY A 27 -7.66 -2.76 -17.16
CA GLY A 27 -7.85 -4.05 -17.82
C GLY A 27 -8.49 -3.92 -19.21
N GLN A 28 -9.52 -3.08 -19.35
CA GLN A 28 -10.16 -2.80 -20.65
C GLN A 28 -9.18 -2.17 -21.67
N SER A 29 -8.18 -1.44 -21.17
CA SER A 29 -7.18 -0.76 -21.99
C SER A 29 -5.86 -1.55 -22.14
N GLY A 30 -5.76 -2.74 -21.54
CA GLY A 30 -4.53 -3.54 -21.51
C GLY A 30 -3.36 -2.87 -20.78
N ILE A 31 -3.64 -1.93 -19.88
CA ILE A 31 -2.61 -1.18 -19.14
C ILE A 31 -2.30 -1.93 -17.83
N PRO A 32 -1.03 -2.28 -17.55
CA PRO A 32 -0.68 -2.92 -16.30
C PRO A 32 -0.75 -1.95 -15.13
N VAL A 33 -1.32 -2.41 -14.00
CA VAL A 33 -1.38 -1.64 -12.75
C VAL A 33 -0.22 -2.01 -11.85
N VAL A 34 0.43 -1.01 -11.25
CA VAL A 34 1.40 -1.17 -10.16
C VAL A 34 0.81 -0.54 -8.91
N GLY A 35 0.73 -1.31 -7.82
CA GLY A 35 0.27 -0.82 -6.53
C GLY A 35 1.42 -0.18 -5.74
N ALA A 36 1.11 0.83 -4.93
CA ALA A 36 2.06 1.43 -4.01
C ALA A 36 1.49 1.44 -2.59
N VAL A 37 2.24 0.88 -1.64
CA VAL A 37 1.92 0.92 -0.21
C VAL A 37 2.72 2.07 0.41
N ALA A 38 2.03 3.16 0.70
CA ALA A 38 2.62 4.31 1.37
C ALA A 38 2.97 3.98 2.82
N VAL A 39 3.92 4.73 3.40
CA VAL A 39 4.35 4.63 4.80
C VAL A 39 4.66 3.20 5.27
N ALA A 40 5.14 2.34 4.36
CA ALA A 40 5.34 0.91 4.61
C ALA A 40 6.38 0.61 5.71
N PHE A 41 7.20 1.61 6.07
CA PHE A 41 8.27 1.49 7.05
C PHE A 41 8.12 2.42 8.25
N GLY A 42 6.98 3.10 8.38
CA GLY A 42 6.74 4.07 9.44
C GLY A 42 5.92 5.25 8.95
N CYS A 43 5.17 5.85 9.87
CA CYS A 43 4.29 6.96 9.60
C CYS A 43 4.39 8.00 10.72
N PRO A 44 4.52 9.30 10.40
CA PRO A 44 4.70 10.35 11.40
C PRO A 44 3.49 10.53 12.33
N PHE A 45 2.31 10.05 11.92
CA PHE A 45 1.07 10.19 12.69
C PHE A 45 0.79 9.02 13.64
N GLN A 46 1.16 7.80 13.24
CA GLN A 46 0.87 6.58 14.01
C GLN A 46 2.13 5.89 14.55
N GLY A 47 3.32 6.36 14.19
CA GLY A 47 4.59 5.74 14.53
C GLY A 47 4.85 4.51 13.66
N ASP A 48 5.04 3.36 14.31
CA ASP A 48 5.33 2.11 13.63
C ASP A 48 4.09 1.57 12.91
N VAL A 49 4.32 1.08 11.69
CA VAL A 49 3.28 0.44 10.87
C VAL A 49 3.46 -1.06 10.98
N ALA A 50 2.40 -1.77 11.39
CA ALA A 50 2.44 -3.21 11.54
C ALA A 50 2.66 -3.89 10.18
N PHE A 51 3.41 -4.99 10.17
CA PHE A 51 3.68 -5.78 8.96
C PHE A 51 2.36 -6.26 8.32
N GLU A 52 1.42 -6.65 9.15
CA GLU A 52 0.11 -7.16 8.76
C GLU A 52 -0.70 -6.08 8.02
N GLU A 53 -0.56 -4.80 8.37
CA GLU A 53 -1.17 -3.69 7.63
C GLU A 53 -0.56 -3.53 6.22
N VAL A 54 0.77 -3.63 6.11
CA VAL A 54 1.47 -3.56 4.82
C VAL A 54 1.04 -4.72 3.92
N VAL A 55 1.00 -5.94 4.47
CA VAL A 55 0.57 -7.14 3.76
C VAL A 55 -0.88 -7.05 3.34
N ALA A 56 -1.78 -6.54 4.18
CA ALA A 56 -3.19 -6.40 3.84
C ALA A 56 -3.39 -5.51 2.59
N VAL A 57 -2.70 -4.37 2.53
CA VAL A 57 -2.78 -3.45 1.38
C VAL A 57 -2.13 -4.07 0.13
N ALA A 58 -0.94 -4.67 0.27
CA ALA A 58 -0.28 -5.36 -0.84
C ALA A 58 -1.12 -6.53 -1.38
N SER A 59 -1.77 -7.29 -0.49
CA SER A 59 -2.68 -8.38 -0.83
C SER A 59 -3.90 -7.88 -1.61
N ALA A 60 -4.46 -6.73 -1.22
CA ALA A 60 -5.58 -6.13 -1.93
C ALA A 60 -5.22 -5.76 -3.39
N PHE A 61 -4.01 -5.26 -3.65
CA PHE A 61 -3.55 -4.99 -5.01
C PHE A 61 -3.27 -6.29 -5.80
N THR A 62 -2.55 -7.23 -5.19
CA THR A 62 -2.15 -8.49 -5.87
C THR A 62 -3.36 -9.36 -6.20
N SER A 63 -4.37 -9.44 -5.33
CA SER A 63 -5.61 -10.19 -5.59
C SER A 63 -6.41 -9.65 -6.78
N ARG A 64 -6.14 -8.41 -7.21
CA ARG A 64 -6.76 -7.75 -8.37
C ARG A 64 -5.91 -7.84 -9.65
N GLY A 65 -4.75 -8.49 -9.57
CA GLY A 65 -3.87 -8.67 -10.72
C GLY A 65 -2.86 -7.54 -10.90
N ALA A 66 -2.46 -6.83 -9.84
CA ALA A 66 -1.35 -5.89 -9.91
C ALA A 66 -0.10 -6.57 -10.48
N ARG A 67 0.57 -5.92 -11.44
CA ARG A 67 1.82 -6.41 -12.03
C ARG A 67 3.00 -6.32 -11.05
N GLY A 68 2.93 -5.41 -10.10
CA GLY A 68 3.96 -5.21 -9.10
C GLY A 68 3.45 -4.37 -7.94
N ILE A 69 4.17 -4.46 -6.83
CA ILE A 69 3.92 -3.70 -5.61
C ILE A 69 5.19 -2.93 -5.24
N VAL A 70 5.02 -1.65 -4.91
CA VAL A 70 6.07 -0.80 -4.36
C VAL A 70 5.79 -0.59 -2.88
N LEU A 71 6.76 -0.93 -2.04
CA LEU A 71 6.75 -0.57 -0.62
C LEU A 71 7.51 0.76 -0.47
N ALA A 72 6.81 1.82 -0.07
CA ALA A 72 7.38 3.17 -0.07
C ALA A 72 7.71 3.64 1.35
N ASP A 73 8.95 4.11 1.54
CA ASP A 73 9.33 4.91 2.70
C ASP A 73 8.95 6.38 2.48
N THR A 74 7.64 6.66 2.49
CA THR A 74 7.08 7.96 2.11
C THR A 74 7.61 9.12 2.96
N THR A 75 8.00 8.86 4.21
CA THR A 75 8.41 9.89 5.17
C THR A 75 9.87 9.78 5.60
N GLY A 76 10.66 8.90 4.99
CA GLY A 76 12.10 8.76 5.30
C GLY A 76 12.38 8.16 6.68
N MET A 77 11.49 7.31 7.19
CA MET A 77 11.58 6.71 8.53
C MET A 77 12.19 5.30 8.51
N ALA A 78 12.47 4.74 7.34
CA ALA A 78 13.04 3.41 7.24
C ALA A 78 14.49 3.37 7.75
N THR A 79 14.87 2.23 8.32
CA THR A 79 16.25 1.87 8.59
C THR A 79 16.57 0.55 7.87
N PRO A 80 17.85 0.23 7.57
CA PRO A 80 18.20 -1.01 6.90
C PRO A 80 17.60 -2.26 7.55
N THR A 81 17.67 -2.37 8.89
CA THR A 81 17.08 -3.50 9.64
C THR A 81 15.56 -3.56 9.52
N ARG A 82 14.89 -2.39 9.45
CA ARG A 82 13.43 -2.34 9.28
C ARG A 82 13.01 -2.79 7.89
N ILE A 83 13.75 -2.38 6.85
CA ILE A 83 13.54 -2.85 5.48
C ILE A 83 13.71 -4.36 5.42
N GLU A 84 14.82 -4.87 5.99
CA GLU A 84 15.11 -6.30 6.02
C GLU A 84 13.99 -7.10 6.70
N THR A 85 13.56 -6.68 7.90
CA THR A 85 12.50 -7.35 8.65
C THR A 85 11.16 -7.34 7.91
N THR A 86 10.82 -6.26 7.22
CA THR A 86 9.55 -6.14 6.47
C THR A 86 9.58 -6.93 5.17
N VAL A 87 10.72 -7.01 4.46
CA VAL A 87 10.80 -7.60 3.12
C VAL A 87 11.13 -9.10 3.16
N GLN A 88 11.82 -9.58 4.20
CA GLN A 88 12.23 -10.99 4.30
C GLN A 88 11.25 -11.90 5.07
N ARG A 89 10.16 -11.35 5.61
CA ARG A 89 9.09 -12.13 6.25
C ARG A 89 8.16 -12.77 5.24
#